data_AF-A0A8T4TDH6-F1
#
_entry.id   AF-A0A8T4TDH6-F1
#
_cell.length_a   1.000
_cell.length_b   1.000
_cell.length_c   1.000
_cell.angle_alpha   90.00
_cell.angle_beta   90.00
_cell.angle_gamma   90.00
#
_symmetry.space_group_name_H-M   'P 1'
#
loop_
_entity.id
_entity.type
_entity.pdbx_description
1 polymer ?
#
loop_
_entity_poly.entity_id
_entity_poly.type
_entity_poly.pdbx_seq_one_letter_code
_entity_poly.pdbx_strand_id
1 'polypeptide(L)'
;MYLHSSYGSYSTVYSWPDKRVSYTAQGYSGTTLYDSTPSYLIQSQYNQKKENNPHSSIIVEEFLAKDRPQTPFINSLGEIKTVVDEAFKSITTHEFPHDAIRIAILPKEWFKETFLNTGGRWSEGIMGFSLNRFGKGISEIVVKEEHLDSLLLTIGHEIGHVLSPTLPSIQDEEAKAHAFSLAWMETIRDNNIAGLQPNILINPAKNGIHDVGFEFVQYLMQAGSSALDVFKTLSRGLASIIAREA
;
A
#
# COMPACT_ATOMS: atom_id res chain seq x y z
N MET A 1 -55.74 0.36 11.08
CA MET A 1 -54.90 -0.43 10.14
C MET A 1 -53.47 0.01 10.40
N TYR A 2 -52.73 -0.74 11.23
CA TYR A 2 -51.36 -0.42 11.63
C TYR A 2 -50.42 -1.32 10.82
N LEU A 3 -49.51 -0.73 10.03
CA LEU A 3 -48.45 -1.46 9.35
C LEU A 3 -47.13 -1.20 10.09
N HIS A 4 -46.63 -2.26 10.73
CA HIS A 4 -45.27 -2.35 11.25
C HIS A 4 -44.29 -2.34 10.07
N SER A 5 -43.24 -1.54 10.15
CA SER A 5 -42.04 -1.64 9.32
C SER A 5 -40.91 -2.19 10.18
N SER A 6 -40.51 -3.43 9.93
CA SER A 6 -39.30 -4.04 10.50
C SER A 6 -38.15 -3.86 9.53
N TYR A 7 -37.13 -3.10 9.91
CA TYR A 7 -35.85 -3.06 9.20
C TYR A 7 -35.06 -4.33 9.52
N GLY A 8 -34.76 -5.12 8.49
CA GLY A 8 -33.85 -6.26 8.57
C GLY A 8 -32.41 -5.82 8.33
N SER A 9 -31.55 -6.02 9.33
CA SER A 9 -30.10 -5.86 9.24
C SER A 9 -29.49 -7.07 8.51
N TYR A 10 -28.89 -6.86 7.34
CA TYR A 10 -28.08 -7.89 6.68
C TYR A 10 -26.61 -7.72 7.08
N SER A 11 -26.15 -8.56 8.01
CA SER A 11 -24.74 -8.77 8.32
C SER A 11 -24.20 -9.83 7.36
N THR A 12 -23.40 -9.43 6.37
CA THR A 12 -22.70 -10.38 5.48
C THR A 12 -21.34 -10.73 6.10
N VAL A 13 -21.31 -11.85 6.84
CA VAL A 13 -20.07 -12.45 7.31
C VAL A 13 -19.44 -13.18 6.13
N TYR A 14 -18.36 -12.64 5.56
CA TYR A 14 -17.56 -13.37 4.58
C TYR A 14 -16.70 -14.41 5.31
N SER A 15 -17.06 -15.68 5.16
CA SER A 15 -16.23 -16.81 5.56
C SER A 15 -15.10 -17.00 4.56
N TRP A 16 -13.87 -17.13 5.06
CA TRP A 16 -12.71 -17.52 4.27
C TRP A 16 -12.88 -18.99 3.82
N PRO A 17 -12.81 -19.32 2.52
CA PRO A 17 -12.78 -20.70 2.10
C PRO A 17 -11.36 -21.26 2.29
N ASP A 18 -11.24 -22.13 3.27
CA ASP A 18 -10.14 -23.07 3.42
C ASP A 18 -10.28 -24.15 2.33
N LYS A 19 -9.31 -24.22 1.38
CA LYS A 19 -8.74 -25.45 0.81
C LYS A 19 -7.84 -25.21 -0.39
N ARG A 20 -6.73 -25.94 -0.37
CA ARG A 20 -5.76 -26.18 -1.45
C ARG A 20 -6.43 -26.40 -2.81
N VAL A 21 -6.03 -25.61 -3.79
CA VAL A 21 -6.36 -25.85 -5.20
C VAL A 21 -5.06 -25.80 -6.01
N SER A 22 -4.64 -26.97 -6.48
CA SER A 22 -3.65 -27.13 -7.54
C SER A 22 -4.40 -27.26 -8.84
N TYR A 23 -4.24 -26.34 -9.80
CA TYR A 23 -4.58 -26.63 -11.21
C TYR A 23 -3.64 -25.95 -12.21
N THR A 24 -3.45 -26.73 -13.25
CA THR A 24 -2.69 -26.61 -14.49
C THR A 24 -3.07 -25.41 -15.34
N ALA A 25 -2.06 -24.84 -16.00
CA ALA A 25 -2.16 -23.68 -16.89
C ALA A 25 -2.91 -23.99 -18.19
N GLN A 26 -3.80 -23.08 -18.58
CA GLN A 26 -4.26 -22.94 -19.96
C GLN A 26 -4.46 -21.45 -20.25
N GLY A 27 -3.73 -20.97 -21.25
CA GLY A 27 -3.56 -19.55 -21.53
C GLY A 27 -4.76 -18.90 -22.19
N TYR A 28 -4.91 -17.60 -21.92
CA TYR A 28 -5.64 -16.65 -22.75
C TYR A 28 -4.89 -15.32 -22.77
N SER A 29 -4.65 -14.83 -24.00
CA SER A 29 -4.05 -13.54 -24.29
C SER A 29 -5.02 -12.39 -23.96
N GLY A 30 -4.58 -11.48 -23.10
CA GLY A 30 -5.20 -10.18 -22.86
C GLY A 30 -4.14 -9.10 -23.00
N THR A 31 -4.40 -8.12 -23.85
CA THR A 31 -3.53 -6.98 -24.17
C THR A 31 -3.25 -6.11 -22.94
N THR A 32 -1.98 -6.07 -22.50
CA THR A 32 -1.47 -5.19 -21.44
C THR A 32 -0.88 -3.92 -22.02
N LEU A 33 -1.36 -2.75 -21.58
CA LEU A 33 -0.77 -1.43 -21.85
C LEU A 33 0.20 -1.04 -20.74
N TYR A 34 1.32 -1.75 -20.66
CA TYR A 34 2.60 -1.24 -20.20
C TYR A 34 3.63 -1.85 -21.15
N ASP A 35 4.35 -0.97 -21.85
CA ASP A 35 5.18 -1.29 -23.00
C ASP A 35 6.13 -2.45 -22.72
N SER A 36 5.94 -3.54 -23.47
CA SER A 36 6.72 -4.77 -23.34
C SER A 36 8.00 -4.67 -24.15
N THR A 37 9.11 -4.30 -23.50
CA THR A 37 10.45 -4.62 -24.03
C THR A 37 10.89 -6.01 -23.57
N PRO A 38 11.27 -6.92 -24.49
CA PRO A 38 11.62 -8.29 -24.14
C PRO A 38 13.06 -8.38 -23.63
N SER A 39 13.25 -8.59 -22.33
CA SER A 39 14.54 -9.02 -21.77
C SER A 39 14.59 -10.56 -21.74
N TYR A 40 15.03 -11.16 -22.84
CA TYR A 40 15.56 -12.52 -22.81
C TYR A 40 16.91 -12.51 -22.07
N LEU A 41 17.15 -13.55 -21.25
CA LEU A 41 18.27 -13.75 -20.29
C LEU A 41 18.01 -12.98 -18.97
N ILE A 42 17.59 -13.60 -17.87
CA ILE A 42 18.31 -14.59 -17.07
C ILE A 42 17.33 -15.62 -16.48
N GLN A 43 17.45 -16.87 -16.93
CA GLN A 43 16.86 -18.02 -16.25
C GLN A 43 17.98 -18.80 -15.58
N SER A 44 18.12 -18.62 -14.27
CA SER A 44 18.54 -19.65 -13.31
C SER A 44 18.78 -19.00 -11.94
N GLN A 45 18.46 -19.75 -10.88
CA GLN A 45 18.68 -19.44 -9.46
C GLN A 45 17.54 -18.72 -8.72
N TYR A 46 16.30 -19.16 -8.92
CA TYR A 46 15.29 -19.13 -7.85
C TYR A 46 15.60 -20.23 -6.82
N ASN A 47 16.67 -20.04 -6.05
CA ASN A 47 16.68 -20.51 -4.67
C ASN A 47 16.22 -19.30 -3.87
N GLN A 48 14.96 -19.31 -3.45
CA GLN A 48 14.44 -18.39 -2.45
C GLN A 48 15.27 -18.56 -1.17
N LYS A 49 16.35 -17.80 -1.06
CA LYS A 49 16.92 -17.49 0.23
C LYS A 49 15.83 -16.76 1.01
N LYS A 50 15.40 -17.36 2.12
CA LYS A 50 14.79 -16.69 3.25
C LYS A 50 15.77 -15.62 3.75
N GLU A 51 15.84 -14.48 3.08
CA GLU A 51 16.54 -13.32 3.58
C GLU A 51 15.49 -12.40 4.23
N ASN A 52 15.84 -11.98 5.43
CA ASN A 52 15.01 -11.33 6.43
C ASN A 52 14.17 -10.20 5.81
N ASN A 53 12.85 -10.21 6.05
CA ASN A 53 12.00 -9.01 5.93
C ASN A 53 12.18 -8.17 7.20
N PRO A 54 13.00 -7.10 7.24
CA PRO A 54 12.64 -5.96 8.04
C PRO A 54 11.56 -5.23 7.26
N HIS A 55 10.29 -5.59 7.44
CA HIS A 55 9.23 -4.66 7.08
C HIS A 55 9.44 -3.43 7.98
N SER A 56 10.05 -2.37 7.44
CA SER A 56 10.01 -1.06 8.06
C SER A 56 8.57 -0.60 7.99
N SER A 57 7.86 -0.67 9.11
CA SER A 57 6.54 -0.06 9.21
C SER A 57 6.69 1.45 8.99
N ILE A 58 6.01 2.02 8.00
CA ILE A 58 5.84 3.47 7.90
C ILE A 58 5.36 4.02 9.25
N ILE A 59 6.05 5.03 9.79
CA ILE A 59 5.62 5.72 11.01
C ILE A 59 4.58 6.75 10.63
N VAL A 60 3.35 6.28 10.41
CA VAL A 60 2.21 7.10 9.96
C VAL A 60 1.98 8.30 10.86
N GLU A 61 2.17 8.14 12.17
CA GLU A 61 1.97 9.18 13.18
C GLU A 61 2.77 10.47 12.92
N GLU A 62 3.92 10.39 12.24
CA GLU A 62 4.72 11.58 11.91
C GLU A 62 4.06 12.44 10.84
N PHE A 63 3.27 11.82 9.96
CA PHE A 63 2.53 12.47 8.88
C PHE A 63 1.16 12.98 9.33
N LEU A 64 0.84 12.84 10.62
CA LEU A 64 -0.43 13.29 11.17
C LEU A 64 -0.25 14.54 12.06
N ALA A 65 -1.15 15.51 11.91
CA ALA A 65 -1.13 16.71 12.75
C ALA A 65 -1.41 16.39 14.23
N LYS A 66 -0.70 17.04 15.14
CA LYS A 66 -0.79 16.77 16.59
C LYS A 66 -2.16 17.12 17.17
N ASP A 67 -2.73 18.25 16.74
CA ASP A 67 -4.03 18.76 17.20
C ASP A 67 -5.14 18.52 16.17
N ARG A 68 -5.06 17.40 15.42
CA ARG A 68 -6.00 17.08 14.35
C ARG A 68 -7.39 16.69 14.86
N PRO A 69 -8.46 16.94 14.09
CA PRO A 69 -9.77 16.39 14.38
C PRO A 69 -9.75 14.87 14.47
N GLN A 70 -10.46 14.31 15.45
CA GLN A 70 -10.63 12.86 15.57
C GLN A 70 -11.44 12.33 14.39
N THR A 71 -10.93 11.28 13.74
CA THR A 71 -11.60 10.62 12.62
C THR A 71 -12.33 9.37 13.08
N PRO A 72 -13.33 8.86 12.34
CA PRO A 72 -13.99 7.61 12.69
C PRO A 72 -13.00 6.44 12.71
N PHE A 73 -13.25 5.47 13.59
CA PHE A 73 -12.57 4.18 13.59
C PHE A 73 -13.17 3.28 12.51
N ILE A 74 -12.32 2.66 11.69
CA ILE A 74 -12.75 1.88 10.52
C ILE A 74 -12.32 0.42 10.70
N ASN A 75 -13.27 -0.50 10.53
CA ASN A 75 -13.02 -1.93 10.63
C ASN A 75 -13.39 -2.71 9.36
N SER A 76 -13.94 -2.05 8.34
CA SER A 76 -14.32 -2.71 7.09
C SER A 76 -14.01 -1.86 5.85
N LEU A 77 -13.59 -2.51 4.76
CA LEU A 77 -13.26 -1.80 3.52
C LEU A 77 -14.48 -1.10 2.93
N GLY A 78 -15.68 -1.64 3.15
CA GLY A 78 -16.93 -1.08 2.64
C GLY A 78 -17.16 0.38 3.06
N GLU A 79 -16.68 0.77 4.24
CA GLU A 79 -16.81 2.12 4.79
C GLU A 79 -15.91 3.14 4.07
N ILE A 80 -14.78 2.69 3.51
CA ILE A 80 -13.76 3.57 2.91
C ILE A 80 -13.49 3.28 1.43
N LYS A 81 -14.19 2.32 0.82
CA LYS A 81 -13.94 1.91 -0.57
C LYS A 81 -14.00 3.10 -1.53
N THR A 82 -15.04 3.92 -1.42
CA THR A 82 -15.20 5.10 -2.28
C THR A 82 -14.09 6.13 -2.05
N VAL A 83 -13.58 6.23 -0.82
CA VAL A 83 -12.50 7.15 -0.46
C VAL A 83 -11.17 6.69 -1.09
N VAL A 84 -10.89 5.38 -1.03
CA VAL A 84 -9.72 4.77 -1.68
C VAL A 84 -9.81 4.95 -3.21
N ASP A 85 -10.97 4.70 -3.79
CA ASP A 85 -11.22 4.86 -5.23
C ASP A 85 -11.02 6.32 -5.68
N GLU A 86 -11.57 7.27 -4.92
CA GLU A 86 -11.45 8.71 -5.17
C GLU A 86 -9.99 9.19 -5.09
N ALA A 87 -9.28 8.81 -4.03
CA ALA A 87 -7.87 9.17 -3.85
C ALA A 87 -7.02 8.59 -4.97
N PHE A 88 -7.20 7.31 -5.30
CA PHE A 88 -6.48 6.65 -6.38
C PHE A 88 -6.75 7.27 -7.76
N LYS A 89 -8.01 7.60 -8.04
CA LYS A 89 -8.38 8.24 -9.30
C LYS A 89 -7.85 9.66 -9.40
N SER A 90 -7.82 10.39 -8.30
CA SER A 90 -7.30 11.77 -8.26
C SER A 90 -5.79 11.81 -8.52
N ILE A 91 -5.03 10.85 -8.01
CA ILE A 91 -3.57 10.77 -8.24
C ILE A 91 -3.22 10.16 -9.60
N THR A 92 -3.88 9.07 -10.01
CA THR A 92 -3.48 8.31 -11.20
C THR A 92 -4.24 8.66 -12.47
N THR A 93 -5.36 9.38 -12.35
CA THR A 93 -6.39 9.57 -13.40
C THR A 93 -7.06 8.27 -13.89
N HIS A 94 -6.88 7.15 -13.20
CA HIS A 94 -7.45 5.84 -13.54
C HIS A 94 -8.27 5.27 -12.37
N GLU A 95 -9.17 4.34 -12.65
CA GLU A 95 -9.92 3.64 -11.60
C GLU A 95 -9.00 2.72 -10.78
N PHE A 96 -9.32 2.52 -9.50
CA PHE A 96 -8.60 1.57 -8.66
C PHE A 96 -8.77 0.14 -9.22
N PRO A 97 -7.67 -0.62 -9.42
CA PRO A 97 -7.73 -1.92 -10.09
C PRO A 97 -8.18 -3.03 -9.12
N HIS A 98 -9.48 -3.06 -8.79
CA HIS A 98 -10.10 -4.05 -7.89
C HIS A 98 -9.97 -5.51 -8.37
N ASP A 99 -9.68 -5.72 -9.65
CA ASP A 99 -9.43 -7.04 -10.25
C ASP A 99 -7.98 -7.54 -10.05
N ALA A 100 -7.05 -6.64 -9.72
CA ALA A 100 -5.63 -6.94 -9.52
C ALA A 100 -5.15 -6.71 -8.09
N ILE A 101 -5.85 -5.91 -7.28
CA ILE A 101 -5.48 -5.59 -5.90
C ILE A 101 -6.67 -5.79 -4.97
N ARG A 102 -6.46 -6.58 -3.92
CA ARG A 102 -7.43 -6.77 -2.82
C ARG A 102 -6.92 -6.11 -1.55
N ILE A 103 -7.77 -5.33 -0.88
CA ILE A 103 -7.50 -4.75 0.44
C ILE A 103 -8.32 -5.49 1.50
N ALA A 104 -7.70 -5.88 2.61
CA ALA A 104 -8.35 -6.45 3.79
C ALA A 104 -8.03 -5.62 5.02
N ILE A 105 -9.06 -5.25 5.79
CA ILE A 105 -8.94 -4.60 7.10
C ILE A 105 -9.27 -5.66 8.15
N LEU A 106 -8.36 -5.87 9.10
CA LEU A 106 -8.48 -6.94 10.09
C LEU A 106 -8.34 -6.41 11.53
N PRO A 107 -9.05 -7.01 12.49
CA PRO A 107 -8.75 -6.86 13.90
C PRO A 107 -7.30 -7.26 14.21
N LYS A 108 -6.71 -6.65 15.23
CA LYS A 108 -5.28 -6.84 15.59
C LYS A 108 -4.86 -8.30 15.69
N GLU A 109 -5.67 -9.14 16.31
CA GLU A 109 -5.38 -10.56 16.52
C GLU A 109 -5.26 -11.31 15.19
N TRP A 110 -6.23 -11.09 14.29
CA TRP A 110 -6.27 -11.71 12.97
C TRP A 110 -5.19 -11.14 12.04
N PHE A 111 -4.93 -9.83 12.13
CA PHE A 111 -3.83 -9.18 11.44
C PHE A 111 -2.49 -9.82 11.83
N LYS A 112 -2.23 -9.95 13.13
CA LYS A 112 -1.01 -10.56 13.66
C LYS A 112 -0.85 -12.01 13.21
N GLU A 113 -1.91 -12.82 13.30
CA GLU A 113 -1.88 -14.20 12.83
C GLU A 113 -1.57 -14.27 11.33
N THR A 114 -2.24 -13.47 10.52
CA THR A 114 -2.02 -13.41 9.07
C THR A 114 -0.57 -13.01 8.76
N PHE A 115 -0.04 -11.98 9.43
CA PHE A 115 1.34 -11.52 9.25
C PHE A 115 2.39 -12.56 9.66
N LEU A 116 2.16 -13.30 10.76
CA LEU A 116 3.06 -14.38 11.17
C LEU A 116 3.04 -15.55 10.17
N ASN A 117 1.87 -15.83 9.56
CA ASN A 117 1.71 -16.88 8.54
C ASN A 117 2.43 -16.56 7.23
N THR A 118 2.78 -15.29 6.95
CA THR A 118 3.64 -14.92 5.82
C THR A 118 5.13 -15.10 6.11
N GLY A 119 5.50 -15.41 7.37
CA GLY A 119 6.88 -15.50 7.84
C GLY A 119 7.44 -14.19 8.39
N GLY A 120 6.59 -13.17 8.59
CA GLY A 120 6.98 -11.91 9.21
C GLY A 120 7.36 -12.06 10.69
N ARG A 121 8.08 -11.06 11.23
CA ARG A 121 8.39 -10.95 12.66
C ARG A 121 7.54 -9.86 13.29
N TRP A 122 6.63 -10.25 14.17
CA TRP A 122 5.67 -9.33 14.78
C TRP A 122 6.34 -8.19 15.56
N SER A 123 5.85 -6.98 15.36
CA SER A 123 6.04 -5.86 16.27
C SER A 123 4.75 -5.03 16.34
N GLU A 124 4.52 -4.34 17.46
CA GLU A 124 3.28 -3.59 17.69
C GLU A 124 3.10 -2.40 16.73
N GLY A 125 4.20 -1.87 16.18
CA GLY A 125 4.19 -0.75 15.24
C GLY A 125 3.74 -1.13 13.82
N ILE A 126 3.55 -2.42 13.52
CA ILE A 126 3.11 -2.83 12.19
C ILE A 126 1.62 -2.52 12.04
N MET A 127 1.32 -1.71 11.03
CA MET A 127 -0.04 -1.27 10.69
C MET A 127 -0.55 -1.91 9.40
N GLY A 128 0.35 -2.29 8.50
CA GLY A 128 0.03 -2.89 7.21
C GLY A 128 1.15 -3.78 6.71
N PHE A 129 0.81 -4.63 5.73
CA PHE A 129 1.76 -5.29 4.85
C PHE A 129 1.07 -5.65 3.53
N SER A 130 1.87 -5.94 2.52
CA SER A 130 1.39 -6.36 1.22
C SER A 130 2.08 -7.62 0.70
N LEU A 131 1.35 -8.37 -0.11
CA LEU A 131 1.83 -9.51 -0.88
C LEU A 131 1.73 -9.14 -2.36
N ASN A 132 2.86 -8.71 -2.92
CA ASN A 132 2.92 -8.28 -4.31
C ASN A 132 2.91 -9.49 -5.27
N ARG A 133 1.87 -9.57 -6.10
CA ARG A 133 1.72 -10.55 -7.17
C ARG A 133 1.60 -9.90 -8.55
N PHE A 134 2.16 -8.70 -8.72
CA PHE A 134 2.09 -7.93 -9.96
C PHE A 134 2.44 -8.80 -11.19
N GLY A 135 1.52 -8.85 -12.16
CA GLY A 135 1.65 -9.66 -13.38
C GLY A 135 1.58 -11.19 -13.18
N LYS A 136 1.35 -11.67 -11.96
CA LYS A 136 1.34 -13.09 -11.57
C LYS A 136 0.07 -13.51 -10.82
N GLY A 137 -0.85 -12.59 -10.55
CA GLY A 137 -2.10 -12.84 -9.83
C GLY A 137 -2.61 -11.58 -9.14
N ILE A 138 -3.50 -11.77 -8.16
CA ILE A 138 -4.06 -10.68 -7.35
C ILE A 138 -3.08 -10.34 -6.21
N SER A 139 -2.59 -9.10 -6.19
CA SER A 139 -1.84 -8.58 -5.05
C SER A 139 -2.77 -8.36 -3.86
N GLU A 140 -2.25 -8.55 -2.65
CA GLU A 140 -3.03 -8.42 -1.43
C GLU A 140 -2.41 -7.34 -0.53
N ILE A 141 -3.24 -6.44 -0.02
CA ILE A 141 -2.91 -5.47 1.01
C ILE A 141 -3.70 -5.86 2.24
N VAL A 142 -3.03 -6.02 3.37
CA VAL A 142 -3.66 -6.32 4.64
C VAL A 142 -3.27 -5.23 5.60
N VAL A 143 -4.25 -4.59 6.23
CA VAL A 143 -4.05 -3.53 7.21
C VAL A 143 -4.83 -3.83 8.48
N LYS A 144 -4.31 -3.33 9.60
CA LYS A 144 -4.98 -3.39 10.89
C LYS A 144 -6.08 -2.33 10.93
N GLU A 145 -7.24 -2.65 11.52
CA GLU A 145 -8.28 -1.66 11.81
C GLU A 145 -7.73 -0.49 12.62
N GLU A 146 -8.13 0.72 12.27
CA GLU A 146 -7.61 1.96 12.87
C GLU A 146 -8.53 3.15 12.56
N HIS A 147 -8.25 4.30 13.17
CA HIS A 147 -8.77 5.59 12.73
C HIS A 147 -8.50 5.87 11.24
N LEU A 148 -9.52 6.41 10.55
CA LEU A 148 -9.56 6.66 9.11
C LEU A 148 -8.30 7.33 8.55
N ASP A 149 -7.77 8.34 9.25
CA ASP A 149 -6.56 9.05 8.81
C ASP A 149 -5.36 8.11 8.73
N SER A 150 -5.00 7.47 9.84
CA SER A 150 -3.87 6.55 9.91
C SER A 150 -4.03 5.34 8.98
N LEU A 151 -5.25 4.83 8.88
CA LEU A 151 -5.59 3.72 8.00
C LEU A 151 -5.36 4.07 6.51
N LEU A 152 -5.84 5.23 6.05
CA LEU A 152 -5.67 5.64 4.66
C LEU A 152 -4.22 5.93 4.29
N LEU A 153 -3.43 6.45 5.23
CA LEU A 153 -1.99 6.66 5.00
C LEU A 153 -1.25 5.33 4.88
N THR A 154 -1.59 4.36 5.73
CA THR A 154 -1.06 3.00 5.67
C THR A 154 -1.41 2.35 4.33
N ILE A 155 -2.69 2.41 3.92
CA ILE A 155 -3.14 1.86 2.63
C ILE A 155 -2.40 2.50 1.46
N GLY A 156 -2.19 3.82 1.46
CA GLY A 156 -1.44 4.51 0.43
C GLY A 156 -0.01 3.98 0.27
N HIS A 157 0.70 3.77 1.38
CA HIS A 157 2.04 3.16 1.36
C HIS A 157 2.02 1.74 0.77
N GLU A 158 1.09 0.89 1.22
CA GLU A 158 0.98 -0.49 0.73
C GLU A 158 0.58 -0.58 -0.75
N ILE A 159 -0.24 0.35 -1.24
CA ILE A 159 -0.54 0.48 -2.68
C ILE A 159 0.75 0.73 -3.47
N GLY A 160 1.65 1.58 -2.95
CA GLY A 160 2.94 1.87 -3.57
C GLY A 160 3.80 0.62 -3.81
N HIS A 161 3.76 -0.36 -2.91
CA HIS A 161 4.45 -1.63 -3.11
C HIS A 161 3.88 -2.45 -4.26
N VAL A 162 2.55 -2.55 -4.37
CA VAL A 162 1.88 -3.53 -5.24
C VAL A 162 1.56 -3.02 -6.65
N LEU A 163 1.68 -1.71 -6.91
CA LEU A 163 1.40 -1.12 -8.22
C LEU A 163 2.46 -1.41 -9.30
N SER A 164 3.57 -2.05 -8.94
CA SER A 164 4.67 -2.39 -9.84
C SER A 164 5.38 -3.65 -9.34
N PRO A 165 6.28 -4.27 -10.12
CA PRO A 165 7.11 -5.36 -9.62
C PRO A 165 7.93 -4.95 -8.39
N THR A 166 8.15 -5.91 -7.48
CA THR A 166 9.07 -5.74 -6.35
C THR A 166 10.50 -5.49 -6.86
N LEU A 167 11.15 -4.46 -6.34
CA LEU A 167 12.52 -4.12 -6.66
C LEU A 167 13.49 -5.03 -5.89
N PRO A 168 14.68 -5.35 -6.46
CA PRO A 168 15.66 -6.22 -5.80
C PRO A 168 16.26 -5.61 -4.52
N SER A 169 16.39 -4.28 -4.47
CA SER A 169 16.87 -3.55 -3.30
C SER A 169 15.69 -3.22 -2.39
N ILE A 170 15.77 -3.64 -1.13
CA ILE A 170 14.77 -3.30 -0.10
C ILE A 170 14.68 -1.78 0.05
N GLN A 171 15.81 -1.07 0.03
CA GLN A 171 15.83 0.38 0.16
C GLN A 171 15.12 1.08 -1.00
N ASP A 172 15.31 0.59 -2.23
CA ASP A 172 14.62 1.14 -3.40
C ASP A 172 13.13 0.80 -3.37
N GLU A 173 12.78 -0.40 -2.88
CA GLU A 173 11.38 -0.82 -2.70
C GLU A 173 10.64 0.06 -1.68
N GLU A 174 11.25 0.36 -0.55
CA GLU A 174 10.71 1.29 0.46
C GLU A 174 10.65 2.73 -0.08
N ALA A 175 11.69 3.19 -0.77
CA ALA A 175 11.69 4.50 -1.43
C ALA A 175 10.54 4.62 -2.44
N LYS A 176 10.28 3.55 -3.20
CA LYS A 176 9.17 3.49 -4.15
C LYS A 176 7.82 3.61 -3.43
N ALA A 177 7.61 2.86 -2.35
CA ALA A 177 6.38 2.92 -1.57
C ALA A 177 6.18 4.30 -0.92
N HIS A 178 7.24 4.90 -0.35
CA HIS A 178 7.21 6.27 0.19
C HIS A 178 6.90 7.33 -0.86
N ALA A 179 7.48 7.22 -2.07
CA ALA A 179 7.19 8.14 -3.16
C ALA A 179 5.70 8.11 -3.54
N PHE A 180 5.09 6.93 -3.62
CA PHE A 180 3.66 6.84 -3.85
C PHE A 180 2.84 7.34 -2.66
N SER A 181 3.25 6.99 -1.42
CA SER A 181 2.59 7.43 -0.18
C SER A 181 2.56 8.95 -0.04
N LEU A 182 3.65 9.65 -0.37
CA LEU A 182 3.70 11.11 -0.39
C LEU A 182 2.73 11.70 -1.41
N ALA A 183 2.75 11.20 -2.65
CA ALA A 183 1.81 11.66 -3.67
C ALA A 183 0.34 11.39 -3.27
N TRP A 184 0.08 10.26 -2.62
CA TRP A 184 -1.22 9.87 -2.08
C TRP A 184 -1.67 10.84 -0.97
N MET A 185 -0.79 11.14 -0.01
CA MET A 185 -1.04 12.09 1.06
C MET A 185 -1.29 13.51 0.55
N GLU A 186 -0.47 13.99 -0.38
CA GLU A 186 -0.64 15.29 -1.04
C GLU A 186 -2.01 15.36 -1.71
N THR A 187 -2.38 14.30 -2.45
CA THR A 187 -3.68 14.22 -3.13
C THR A 187 -4.85 14.27 -2.15
N ILE A 188 -4.82 13.49 -1.07
CA ILE A 188 -5.88 13.50 -0.04
C ILE A 188 -6.00 14.88 0.59
N ARG A 189 -4.87 15.48 0.98
CA ARG A 189 -4.84 16.78 1.64
C ARG A 189 -5.35 17.88 0.71
N ASP A 190 -4.82 17.97 -0.50
CA ASP A 190 -5.05 19.10 -1.42
C ASP A 190 -6.47 19.09 -2.00
N ASN A 191 -7.08 17.90 -2.10
CA ASN A 191 -8.48 17.74 -2.52
C ASN A 191 -9.45 17.58 -1.33
N ASN A 192 -8.95 17.65 -0.08
CA ASN A 192 -9.71 17.42 1.15
C ASN A 192 -10.56 16.13 1.12
N ILE A 193 -9.99 15.05 0.61
CA ILE A 193 -10.67 13.76 0.46
C ILE A 193 -11.05 13.25 1.86
N ALA A 194 -12.32 12.86 2.02
CA ALA A 194 -12.92 12.46 3.29
C ALA A 194 -12.77 13.48 4.44
N GLY A 195 -12.53 14.76 4.14
CA GLY A 195 -12.35 15.79 5.16
C GLY A 195 -11.01 15.76 5.88
N LEU A 196 -9.99 15.08 5.33
CA LEU A 196 -8.71 14.81 5.99
C LEU A 196 -7.63 15.88 5.77
N GLN A 197 -7.93 16.97 5.08
CA GLN A 197 -6.98 18.08 4.91
C GLN A 197 -6.34 18.55 6.23
N PRO A 198 -7.06 18.75 7.35
CA PRO A 198 -6.45 19.19 8.61
C PRO A 198 -5.69 18.08 9.34
N ASN A 199 -5.81 16.82 8.92
CA ASN A 199 -5.19 15.66 9.57
C ASN A 199 -3.79 15.39 9.06
N ILE A 200 -3.46 15.76 7.82
CA ILE A 200 -2.23 15.33 7.13
C ILE A 200 -1.16 16.44 7.13
N LEU A 201 0.06 16.07 7.55
CA LEU A 201 1.28 16.86 7.47
C LEU A 201 2.25 16.22 6.46
N ILE A 202 2.46 16.85 5.31
CA ILE A 202 3.37 16.35 4.25
C ILE A 202 4.86 16.50 4.63
N ASN A 203 5.17 17.47 5.48
CA ASN A 203 6.52 17.69 5.99
C ASN A 203 6.56 17.34 7.49
N PRO A 204 6.71 16.07 7.86
CA PRO A 204 6.88 15.68 9.25
C PRO A 204 8.08 16.42 9.86
N ALA A 205 8.03 16.69 11.17
CA ALA A 205 9.13 17.35 11.87
C ALA A 205 10.42 16.50 11.71
N LYS A 206 11.53 17.13 11.31
CA LYS A 206 12.85 16.48 11.17
C LYS A 206 13.34 15.99 12.54
N ASN A 207 12.93 14.80 12.95
CA ASN A 207 13.32 14.16 14.20
C ASN A 207 14.46 13.13 14.02
N GLY A 208 15.00 13.00 12.79
CA GLY A 208 16.17 12.17 12.51
C GLY A 208 15.90 10.65 12.47
N ILE A 209 14.64 10.24 12.30
CA ILE A 209 14.22 8.82 12.27
C ILE A 209 13.91 8.33 10.84
N HIS A 210 13.99 9.22 9.84
CA HIS A 210 13.68 8.90 8.45
C HIS A 210 14.50 7.72 7.93
N ASP A 211 13.82 6.70 7.40
CA ASP A 211 14.51 5.60 6.73
C ASP A 211 15.22 6.12 5.46
N VAL A 212 16.25 5.38 5.04
CA VAL A 212 17.08 5.71 3.86
C VAL A 212 16.22 5.90 2.60
N GLY A 213 15.08 5.19 2.50
CA GLY A 213 14.17 5.30 1.37
C GLY A 213 13.41 6.63 1.34
N PHE A 214 12.85 7.04 2.47
CA PHE A 214 12.14 8.31 2.61
C PHE A 214 13.06 9.51 2.39
N GLU A 215 14.27 9.49 2.95
CA GLU A 215 15.27 10.56 2.73
C GLU A 215 15.63 10.70 1.25
N PHE A 216 15.77 9.57 0.54
CA PHE A 216 16.05 9.57 -0.89
C PHE A 216 14.92 10.21 -1.70
N VAL A 217 13.66 9.91 -1.37
CA VAL A 217 12.50 10.54 -2.01
C VAL A 217 12.47 12.04 -1.75
N GLN A 218 12.67 12.46 -0.49
CA GLN A 218 12.74 13.89 -0.15
C GLN A 218 13.84 14.62 -0.91
N TYR A 219 15.01 14.00 -1.07
CA TYR A 219 16.11 14.57 -1.86
C TYR A 219 15.71 14.79 -3.33
N LEU A 220 15.08 13.79 -3.97
CA LEU A 220 14.62 13.92 -5.36
C LEU A 220 13.51 14.96 -5.52
N MET A 221 12.61 15.08 -4.53
CA MET A 221 11.58 16.11 -4.53
C MET A 221 12.17 17.53 -4.38
N GLN A 222 13.19 17.69 -3.53
CA GLN A 222 13.93 18.96 -3.41
C GLN A 222 14.67 19.34 -4.70
N ALA A 223 15.04 18.35 -5.52
CA ALA A 223 15.60 18.57 -6.85
C ALA A 223 14.55 18.91 -7.93
N GLY A 224 13.26 19.01 -7.56
CA GLY A 224 12.18 19.50 -8.42
C GLY A 224 11.30 18.41 -9.05
N SER A 225 11.46 17.14 -8.68
CA SER A 225 10.55 16.07 -9.10
C SER A 225 9.29 16.03 -8.23
N SER A 226 8.14 15.68 -8.82
CA SER A 226 6.95 15.34 -8.00
C SER A 226 7.12 13.95 -7.36
N ALA A 227 6.44 13.70 -6.25
CA ALA A 227 6.46 12.39 -5.58
C ALA A 227 6.01 11.25 -6.53
N LEU A 228 5.01 11.51 -7.38
CA LEU A 228 4.54 10.55 -8.37
C LEU A 228 5.58 10.28 -9.48
N ASP A 229 6.35 11.27 -9.89
CA ASP A 229 7.42 11.07 -10.88
C ASP A 229 8.58 10.26 -10.30
N VAL A 230 8.91 10.47 -9.02
CA VAL A 230 9.87 9.64 -8.29
C VAL A 230 9.40 8.19 -8.25
N PHE A 231 8.13 7.95 -7.90
CA PHE A 231 7.53 6.61 -7.92
C PHE A 231 7.63 5.94 -9.30
N LYS A 232 7.27 6.65 -10.38
CA LYS A 232 7.37 6.15 -11.76
C LYS A 232 8.80 5.84 -12.17
N THR A 233 9.77 6.61 -11.68
CA THR A 233 11.19 6.41 -11.97
C THR A 233 11.72 5.17 -11.25
N LEU A 234 11.45 5.05 -9.95
CA LEU A 234 11.86 3.90 -9.13
C LEU A 234 11.20 2.60 -9.58
N SER A 235 9.89 2.59 -9.84
CA SER A 235 9.14 1.42 -10.32
C SER A 235 9.65 0.85 -11.65
N ARG A 236 10.34 1.66 -12.46
CA ARG A 236 10.99 1.25 -13.71
C ARG A 236 12.47 0.88 -13.55
N GLY A 237 13.01 0.97 -12.34
CA GLY A 237 14.43 0.74 -12.06
C GLY A 237 15.36 1.80 -12.65
N LEU A 238 14.85 3.00 -12.93
CA LEU A 238 15.62 4.10 -13.55
C LEU A 238 16.39 4.96 -12.53
N ALA A 239 16.11 4.77 -11.24
CA ALA A 239 16.84 5.34 -10.12
C ALA A 239 17.07 4.24 -9.08
N SER A 240 18.16 4.36 -8.32
CA SER A 240 18.50 3.43 -7.24
C SER A 240 19.36 4.16 -6.21
N ILE A 241 19.17 3.81 -4.94
CA ILE A 241 20.00 4.23 -3.82
C ILE A 241 21.31 3.45 -3.92
N ILE A 242 22.33 4.09 -4.48
CA ILE A 242 23.68 3.55 -4.43
C ILE A 242 24.20 3.77 -3.02
N ALA A 243 24.27 2.70 -2.22
CA ALA A 243 24.98 2.75 -0.95
C ALA A 243 26.40 3.28 -1.21
N ARG A 244 26.75 4.41 -0.60
CA ARG A 244 28.16 4.80 -0.52
C ARG A 244 28.85 3.70 0.29
N GLU A 245 29.84 3.04 -0.28
CA GLU A 245 30.81 2.28 0.52
C GLU A 245 31.34 3.25 1.57
N ALA A 246 31.13 2.90 2.84
CA ALA A 246 31.66 3.62 3.98
C ALA A 246 33.17 3.39 4.10
#